data_AF-A0A9D6N909-F1
#
_entry.id   AF-A0A9D6N909-F1
#
_cell.length_a   1.000
_cell.length_b   1.000
_cell.length_c   1.000
_cell.angle_alpha   90.00
_cell.angle_beta   90.00
_cell.angle_gamma   90.00
#
_symmetry.space_group_name_H-M   'P 1'
#
loop_
_entity.id
_entity.type
_entity.pdbx_description
1 polymer ?
#
loop_
_entity_poly.entity_id
_entity_poly.type
_entity_poly.pdbx_seq_one_letter_code
_entity_poly.pdbx_strand_id
1 'polypeptide(L)'
;MPAGDAQRVWFPKMLEELKSTWSTLMTWEELADFCEGMTEQRRGIRQALGIKPPRMRCPKCGQVSRSSIAGVSIRSALFALKNVGVVTAAEFEELDRNWKRHKARHALDAYGRNLESRCGRVDNPLPCCEET
;
A
#
# COMPACT_ATOMS: atom_id res chain seq x y z
N MET A 1 10.89 7.28 21.36
CA MET A 1 10.07 6.51 20.39
C MET A 1 10.60 5.09 20.35
N PRO A 2 9.75 4.05 20.39
CA PRO A 2 10.21 2.67 20.23
C PRO A 2 10.85 2.50 18.85
N ALA A 3 12.04 1.89 18.81
CA ALA A 3 12.75 1.61 17.57
C ALA A 3 11.97 0.57 16.74
N GLY A 4 11.16 1.02 15.78
CA GLY A 4 10.40 0.12 14.90
C GLY A 4 9.18 0.75 14.23
N ASP A 5 8.57 1.77 14.85
CA ASP A 5 7.35 2.39 14.31
C ASP A 5 7.58 3.13 12.98
N ALA A 6 8.81 3.58 12.74
CA ALA A 6 9.20 4.22 11.48
C ALA A 6 9.10 3.28 10.26
N GLN A 7 9.20 1.96 10.46
CA GLN A 7 9.11 0.95 9.39
C GLN A 7 7.79 0.15 9.43
N ARG A 8 7.02 0.25 10.51
CA ARG A 8 5.76 -0.48 10.69
C ARG A 8 4.74 -0.08 9.61
N VAL A 9 4.21 -1.09 8.93
CA VAL A 9 3.14 -0.93 7.91
C VAL A 9 1.77 -1.08 8.57
N TRP A 10 1.63 -2.04 9.47
CA TRP A 10 0.40 -2.35 10.17
C TRP A 10 0.51 -1.97 11.64
N PHE A 11 -0.23 -0.95 12.06
CA PHE A 11 -0.40 -0.62 13.47
C PHE A 11 -1.47 -1.53 14.11
N PRO A 12 -1.44 -1.75 15.44
CA PRO A 12 -2.41 -2.63 16.10
C PRO A 12 -3.87 -2.31 15.74
N LYS A 13 -4.25 -1.03 15.75
CA LYS A 13 -5.60 -0.57 15.36
C LYS A 13 -5.97 -0.96 13.92
N MET A 14 -5.03 -0.82 12.97
CA MET A 14 -5.26 -1.21 11.58
C MET A 14 -5.49 -2.72 11.45
N LEU A 15 -4.82 -3.53 12.27
CA LEU A 15 -5.01 -4.99 12.28
C LEU A 15 -6.37 -5.37 12.86
N GLU A 16 -6.84 -4.68 13.90
CA GLU A 16 -8.18 -4.89 14.45
C GLU A 16 -9.27 -4.54 13.43
N GLU A 17 -9.13 -3.39 12.76
CA GLU A 17 -10.03 -2.99 11.68
C GLU A 17 -9.99 -3.98 10.51
N LEU A 18 -8.80 -4.45 10.10
CA LEU A 18 -8.65 -5.47 9.06
C LEU A 18 -9.36 -6.77 9.45
N LYS A 19 -9.24 -7.22 10.70
CA LYS A 19 -9.93 -8.42 11.19
C LYS A 19 -11.46 -8.27 11.19
N SER A 20 -11.95 -7.11 11.60
CA SER A 20 -13.39 -6.85 11.70
C SER A 20 -14.06 -6.69 10.35
N THR A 21 -13.34 -6.14 9.37
CA THR A 21 -13.88 -5.85 8.02
C THR A 21 -13.69 -7.04 7.07
N TRP A 22 -12.65 -7.85 7.28
CA TRP A 22 -12.35 -8.97 6.40
C TRP A 22 -13.47 -10.02 6.38
N SER A 23 -13.86 -10.42 5.17
CA SER A 23 -14.79 -11.50 4.89
C SER A 23 -14.34 -12.24 3.64
N THR A 24 -14.59 -13.55 3.58
CA THR A 24 -14.31 -14.37 2.38
C THR A 24 -15.16 -13.98 1.17
N LEU A 25 -16.26 -13.26 1.39
CA LEU A 25 -17.15 -12.75 0.34
C LEU A 25 -16.73 -11.36 -0.18
N MET A 26 -15.74 -10.73 0.45
CA MET A 26 -15.26 -9.40 0.08
C MET A 26 -14.66 -9.40 -1.33
N THR A 27 -15.02 -8.43 -2.15
CA THR A 27 -14.48 -8.30 -3.51
C THR A 27 -13.06 -7.74 -3.51
N TRP A 28 -12.36 -7.85 -4.63
CA TRP A 28 -11.02 -7.28 -4.77
C TRP A 28 -11.06 -5.74 -4.75
N GLU A 29 -12.13 -5.16 -5.27
CA GLU A 29 -12.40 -3.72 -5.26
C GLU A 29 -12.63 -3.22 -3.84
N GLU A 30 -13.48 -3.89 -3.05
CA GLU A 30 -13.68 -3.53 -1.64
C GLU A 30 -12.38 -3.63 -0.84
N LEU A 31 -11.57 -4.67 -1.11
CA LEU A 31 -10.27 -4.84 -0.46
C LEU A 31 -9.27 -3.75 -0.89
N ALA A 32 -9.34 -3.28 -2.14
CA ALA A 32 -8.54 -2.16 -2.64
C ALA A 32 -8.90 -0.85 -1.93
N ASP A 33 -10.20 -0.55 -1.82
CA ASP A 33 -10.70 0.64 -1.12
C ASP A 33 -10.31 0.62 0.37
N PHE A 34 -10.43 -0.55 1.01
CA PHE A 34 -9.95 -0.74 2.38
C PHE A 34 -8.44 -0.48 2.50
N CYS A 35 -7.63 -0.99 1.57
CA CYS A 35 -6.19 -0.74 1.54
C CYS A 35 -5.84 0.75 1.33
N GLU A 36 -6.62 1.47 0.53
CA GLU A 36 -6.48 2.92 0.37
C GLU A 36 -6.79 3.67 1.67
N GLY A 37 -7.90 3.33 2.35
CA GLY A 37 -8.24 3.87 3.67
C GLY A 37 -7.16 3.60 4.72
N MET A 38 -6.63 2.38 4.76
CA MET A 38 -5.50 2.01 5.63
C MET A 38 -4.22 2.79 5.31
N THR A 39 -3.98 3.10 4.03
CA THR A 39 -2.85 3.92 3.60
C THR A 39 -2.98 5.34 4.15
N GLU A 40 -4.17 5.93 4.11
CA GLU A 40 -4.40 7.27 4.62
C GLU A 40 -4.36 7.31 6.15
N GLN A 41 -4.93 6.33 6.83
CA GLN A 41 -4.82 6.20 8.28
C GLN A 41 -3.35 6.10 8.72
N ARG A 42 -2.54 5.28 8.02
CA ARG A 42 -1.10 5.18 8.25
C ARG A 42 -0.38 6.50 8.01
N ARG A 43 -0.74 7.25 6.97
CA ARG A 43 -0.20 8.58 6.70
C ARG A 43 -0.48 9.53 7.86
N GLY A 44 -1.73 9.57 8.34
CA GLY A 44 -2.14 10.37 9.50
C GLY A 44 -1.37 10.03 10.77
N ILE A 45 -1.23 8.75 11.12
CA ILE A 45 -0.45 8.31 12.29
C ILE A 45 1.01 8.78 12.18
N ARG A 46 1.65 8.60 11.01
CA ARG A 46 3.04 9.04 10.81
C ARG A 46 3.20 10.55 10.90
N GLN A 47 2.25 11.31 10.38
CA GLN A 47 2.24 12.77 10.52
C GLN A 47 2.10 13.21 11.98
N ALA A 48 1.15 12.62 12.71
CA ALA A 48 0.95 12.90 14.14
C ALA A 48 2.18 12.57 14.99
N LEU A 49 2.90 11.50 14.65
CA LEU A 49 4.15 11.11 15.31
C LEU A 49 5.38 11.89 14.80
N GLY A 50 5.21 12.84 13.88
CA GLY A 50 6.32 13.61 13.29
C GLY A 50 7.30 12.79 12.44
N ILE A 51 6.92 11.57 12.05
CA ILE A 51 7.76 10.64 11.28
C ILE A 51 7.81 11.10 9.82
N LYS A 52 8.92 11.74 9.44
CA LYS A 52 9.15 12.22 8.08
C LYS A 52 9.73 11.10 7.20
N PRO A 53 9.31 10.98 5.93
CA PRO A 53 9.94 10.05 4.99
C PRO A 53 11.43 10.39 4.78
N PRO A 54 12.25 9.42 4.36
CA PRO A 54 13.63 9.66 3.98
C PRO A 54 13.74 10.75 2.93
N ARG A 55 14.79 11.57 3.04
CA ARG A 55 15.18 12.48 1.97
C ARG A 55 16.01 11.69 0.97
N MET A 56 15.64 11.74 -0.30
CA MET A 56 16.37 11.16 -1.40
C MET A 56 16.99 12.29 -2.21
N ARG A 57 18.29 12.18 -2.49
CA ARG A 57 18.98 13.09 -3.39
C ARG A 57 19.02 12.45 -4.78
N CYS A 58 18.56 13.16 -5.79
CA CYS A 58 18.72 12.73 -7.17
C CYS A 58 20.22 12.73 -7.53
N PRO A 59 20.80 11.62 -8.02
CA PRO A 59 22.20 11.58 -8.41
C PRO A 59 22.48 12.37 -9.69
N LYS A 60 21.46 12.68 -10.50
CA LYS A 60 21.60 13.42 -11.77
C LYS A 60 21.54 14.94 -11.61
N CYS A 61 20.56 15.46 -10.87
CA CYS A 61 20.35 16.90 -10.73
C CYS A 61 20.65 17.45 -9.32
N GLY A 62 21.00 16.59 -8.36
CA GLY A 62 21.30 16.99 -6.98
C GLY A 62 20.08 17.45 -6.15
N GLN A 63 18.89 17.54 -6.75
CA GLN A 63 17.67 17.94 -6.06
C GLN A 63 17.30 16.93 -4.95
N VAL A 64 16.87 17.46 -3.81
CA VAL A 64 16.46 16.65 -2.65
C VAL A 64 14.94 16.61 -2.60
N SER A 65 14.37 15.42 -2.84
CA SER A 65 12.94 15.15 -2.67
C SER A 65 12.73 14.24 -1.46
N ARG A 66 11.48 14.15 -0.97
CA ARG A 66 11.11 13.14 0.02
C ARG A 66 10.45 11.98 -0.70
N SER A 67 10.82 10.76 -0.34
CA SER A 67 10.15 9.57 -0.86
C SER A 67 8.67 9.59 -0.47
N SER A 68 7.78 9.17 -1.37
CA SER A 68 6.41 8.88 -0.99
C SER A 68 6.38 7.63 -0.09
N ILE A 69 5.45 7.60 0.85
CA ILE A 69 5.21 6.41 1.66
C ILE A 69 4.54 5.40 0.74
N ALA A 70 5.11 4.20 0.62
CA ALA A 70 4.46 3.11 -0.10
C ALA A 70 3.10 2.81 0.54
N GLY A 71 2.06 2.73 -0.29
CA GLY A 71 0.72 2.38 0.16
C GLY A 71 0.65 0.95 0.68
N VAL A 72 -0.45 0.63 1.36
CA VAL A 72 -0.80 -0.73 1.71
C VAL A 72 -1.31 -1.42 0.44
N SER A 73 -0.64 -2.51 0.02
CA SER A 73 -1.07 -3.31 -1.14
C SER A 73 -2.03 -4.42 -0.72
N ILE A 74 -2.82 -4.93 -1.67
CA ILE A 74 -3.72 -6.07 -1.45
C ILE A 74 -2.95 -7.28 -0.92
N ARG A 75 -1.79 -7.59 -1.51
CA ARG A 75 -0.91 -8.67 -1.01
C ARG A 75 -0.42 -8.41 0.42
N SER A 76 -0.17 -7.15 0.80
CA SER A 76 0.20 -6.81 2.18
C SER A 76 -0.95 -7.05 3.17
N ALA A 77 -2.19 -6.75 2.78
CA ALA A 77 -3.37 -7.05 3.59
C ALA A 77 -3.60 -8.55 3.75
N LEU A 78 -3.51 -9.33 2.67
CA LEU A 78 -3.57 -10.80 2.72
C LEU A 78 -2.48 -11.39 3.64
N PHE A 79 -1.26 -10.85 3.55
CA PHE A 79 -0.15 -11.30 4.39
C PHE A 79 -0.36 -10.92 5.87
N ALA A 80 -0.95 -9.75 6.14
CA ALA A 80 -1.32 -9.35 7.49
C ALA A 80 -2.37 -10.29 8.10
N LEU A 81 -3.41 -10.65 7.33
CA LEU A 81 -4.43 -11.64 7.75
C LEU A 81 -3.83 -12.99 8.09
N LYS A 82 -2.86 -13.46 7.29
CA LYS A 82 -2.10 -14.69 7.56
C LYS A 82 -1.32 -14.58 8.86
N ASN A 83 -0.59 -13.48 9.05
CA ASN A 83 0.24 -13.28 10.24
C ASN A 83 -0.58 -13.19 11.54
N VAL A 84 -1.80 -12.67 11.48
CA VAL A 84 -2.70 -12.58 12.64
C VAL A 84 -3.59 -13.81 12.82
N GLY A 85 -3.42 -14.84 11.98
CA GLY A 85 -4.11 -16.13 12.08
C GLY A 85 -5.56 -16.15 11.61
N VAL A 86 -6.01 -15.14 10.83
CA VAL A 86 -7.38 -15.12 10.27
C VAL A 86 -7.49 -16.02 9.05
N VAL A 87 -6.43 -16.08 8.23
CA VAL A 87 -6.35 -17.00 7.10
C VAL A 87 -5.18 -17.96 7.32
N THR A 88 -5.39 -19.20 6.93
CA THR A 88 -4.35 -20.23 6.91
C THR A 88 -3.33 -19.96 5.81
N ALA A 89 -2.18 -20.63 5.87
CA ALA A 89 -1.17 -20.53 4.81
C ALA A 89 -1.69 -21.02 3.45
N ALA A 90 -2.55 -22.05 3.43
CA ALA A 90 -3.14 -22.58 2.21
C ALA A 90 -4.12 -21.58 1.58
N GLU A 91 -5.01 -21.00 2.39
CA GLU A 91 -5.95 -19.96 1.94
C GLU A 91 -5.22 -18.71 1.44
N PHE A 92 -4.14 -18.30 2.11
CA PHE A 92 -3.31 -17.18 1.64
C PHE A 92 -2.74 -17.44 0.24
N GLU A 93 -2.19 -18.62 -0.02
CA GLU A 93 -1.62 -18.96 -1.34
C GLU A 93 -2.71 -19.00 -2.43
N GLU A 94 -3.91 -19.46 -2.09
CA GLU A 94 -5.05 -19.43 -3.01
C GLU A 94 -5.51 -17.99 -3.31
N LEU A 95 -5.68 -17.16 -2.27
CA LEU A 95 -6.06 -15.76 -2.40
C LEU A 95 -5.01 -14.97 -3.18
N ASP A 96 -3.72 -15.18 -2.92
CA ASP A 96 -2.64 -14.52 -3.65
C ASP A 96 -2.62 -14.93 -5.14
N ARG A 97 -2.91 -16.20 -5.44
CA ARG A 97 -3.03 -16.68 -6.83
C ARG A 97 -4.26 -16.09 -7.52
N ASN A 98 -5.39 -15.99 -6.83
CA ASN A 98 -6.62 -15.39 -7.35
C ASN A 98 -6.43 -13.91 -7.60
N TRP A 99 -5.79 -13.19 -6.66
CA TRP A 99 -5.42 -11.80 -6.82
C TRP A 99 -4.50 -11.58 -8.03
N LYS A 100 -3.43 -12.36 -8.18
CA LYS A 100 -2.53 -12.26 -9.34
C LYS A 100 -3.27 -12.45 -10.67
N ARG A 101 -4.20 -13.41 -10.74
CA ARG A 101 -5.03 -13.65 -11.92
C ARG A 101 -5.98 -12.48 -12.20
N HIS A 102 -6.67 -11.98 -11.19
CA HIS A 102 -7.58 -10.84 -11.30
C HIS A 102 -6.81 -9.58 -11.73
N LYS A 103 -5.70 -9.27 -11.06
CA LYS A 103 -4.79 -8.17 -11.41
C LYS A 103 -4.35 -8.21 -12.87
N ALA A 104 -3.95 -9.38 -13.37
CA ALA A 104 -3.53 -9.53 -14.77
C ALA A 104 -4.68 -9.36 -15.77
N ARG A 105 -5.86 -9.90 -15.46
CA ARG A 105 -7.06 -9.79 -16.32
C ARG A 105 -7.55 -8.36 -16.47
N HIS A 106 -7.49 -7.58 -15.39
CA HIS A 106 -8.04 -6.22 -15.33
C HIS A 106 -6.96 -5.13 -15.43
N ALA A 107 -5.72 -5.48 -15.78
CA ALA A 107 -4.58 -4.57 -15.86
C ALA A 107 -4.44 -3.66 -14.62
N LEU A 108 -4.58 -4.24 -13.42
CA LEU A 108 -4.52 -3.50 -12.17
C LEU A 108 -3.08 -3.38 -11.65
N ASP A 109 -2.81 -2.34 -10.88
CA ASP A 109 -1.57 -2.16 -10.13
C ASP A 109 -1.55 -3.01 -8.83
N ALA A 110 -0.54 -2.83 -7.98
CA ALA A 110 -0.44 -3.56 -6.71
C ALA A 110 -1.51 -3.18 -5.67
N TYR A 111 -2.25 -2.10 -5.92
CA TYR A 111 -3.23 -1.50 -5.02
C TYR A 111 -4.67 -1.69 -5.52
N GLY A 112 -4.90 -2.42 -6.62
CA GLY A 112 -6.25 -2.60 -7.16
C GLY A 112 -6.70 -1.51 -8.14
N ARG A 113 -5.82 -0.58 -8.52
CA ARG A 113 -6.18 0.53 -9.41
C ARG A 113 -5.80 0.21 -10.85
N ASN A 114 -6.64 0.60 -11.80
CA ASN A 114 -6.37 0.39 -13.22
C ASN A 114 -5.10 1.17 -13.63
N LEU A 115 -4.17 0.49 -14.29
CA LEU A 115 -2.92 1.09 -14.74
C LEU A 115 -3.16 2.26 -15.73
N GLU A 116 -4.24 2.21 -16.50
CA GLU A 116 -4.66 3.29 -17.42
C GLU A 116 -5.18 4.52 -16.67
N SER A 117 -5.87 4.33 -15.55
CA SER A 117 -6.35 5.44 -14.71
C SER A 117 -5.22 6.24 -14.04
N ARG A 118 -4.01 5.68 -13.96
CA ARG A 118 -2.80 6.39 -13.50
C ARG A 118 -2.20 7.34 -14.54
N CYS A 119 -2.68 7.31 -15.79
CA CYS A 119 -2.32 8.31 -16.80
C CYS A 119 -3.00 9.67 -16.54
N GLY A 120 -3.95 9.77 -15.59
CA GLY A 120 -4.66 11.01 -15.25
C GLY A 120 -4.43 11.58 -13.84
N ARG A 121 -3.81 10.82 -12.91
CA ARG A 121 -3.40 11.34 -11.59
C ARG A 121 -1.90 11.26 -11.43
N VAL A 122 -1.21 12.11 -12.18
CA VAL A 122 0.13 12.51 -11.80
C VAL A 122 -0.03 13.51 -10.66
N ASP A 123 -0.24 13.02 -9.43
CA ASP A 123 -0.03 13.85 -8.24
C ASP A 123 1.48 14.11 -8.14
N ASN A 124 1.85 15.17 -8.87
CA ASN A 124 3.18 15.65 -9.17
C ASN A 124 3.98 14.72 -10.12
N PRO A 125 4.09 15.06 -11.42
CA PRO A 125 5.20 14.56 -12.20
C PRO A 125 6.43 15.04 -11.44
N LEU A 126 7.30 14.12 -11.01
CA LEU A 126 8.69 14.53 -10.90
C LEU A 126 9.01 15.13 -12.28
N PRO A 127 9.40 16.40 -12.39
CA PRO A 127 9.93 16.90 -13.63
C PRO A 127 11.25 16.18 -13.82
N CYS A 128 11.19 14.99 -14.43
CA CYS A 128 12.35 14.37 -15.02
C CYS A 128 12.70 15.24 -16.21
N CYS A 129 13.72 16.06 -15.99
CA CYS A 129 14.54 16.80 -16.93
C CYS A 129 14.13 16.62 -18.40
N GLU A 130 13.57 17.66 -19.00
CA GLU A 130 13.59 17.80 -20.45
C GLU A 130 15.06 17.84 -20.90
N GLU A 131 15.39 16.98 -21.86
CA GLU A 131 16.71 16.85 -22.46
C GLU A 131 17.12 18.17 -23.12
N THR A 132 18.37 18.58 -22.92
CA THR A 132 19.05 19.49 -23.85
C THR A 132 20.45 18.96 -24.10
#